data_AF-A0A3S3HYS0-F1
#
_entry.id   AF-A0A3S3HYS0-F1
#
_cell.length_a   1.000
_cell.length_b   1.000
_cell.length_c   1.000
_cell.angle_alpha   90.00
_cell.angle_beta   90.00
_cell.angle_gamma   90.00
#
_symmetry.space_group_name_H-M   'P 1'
#
loop_
_entity.id
_entity.type
_entity.pdbx_description
1 polymer ?
#
loop_
_entity_poly.entity_id
_entity_poly.type
_entity_poly.pdbx_seq_one_letter_code
_entity_poly.pdbx_strand_id
1 'polypeptide(L)'
;MRYALINGERHEAEPRLVGTCPGCAQAMVAKCGDQRIHHWAHKGMRVCDPWWEPETPWHRAWKREFEDAWQEVILHDELAEKHIADVRTDHGLVLEFQHSHISPLERSREAFYRNMAWIVDGTRRKRDLPRFIDGHRSLRPSPWRGIYTTPFPQECFPSDWLDRAVPVFFDFAGMEPLDQRAGIERCLLWGLLPGRADGHARHRRSCPPTSRCGGAHPAPDRSGPRDRRHPWLPVSSGARRGASICGAPGLAPADTAASCHSVLARAFGGGKQE
;
A
#
# COMPACT_ATOMS: atom_id res chain seq x y z
N MET A 1 -6.17 -18.34 -4.33
CA MET A 1 -7.17 -17.29 -4.57
C MET A 1 -8.15 -17.28 -3.41
N ARG A 2 -8.61 -16.11 -3.00
CA ARG A 2 -9.66 -15.91 -1.99
C ARG A 2 -11.03 -16.24 -2.56
N TYR A 3 -11.29 -15.91 -3.82
CA TYR A 3 -12.59 -16.06 -4.47
C TYR A 3 -12.61 -17.08 -5.62
N ALA A 4 -13.76 -17.71 -5.80
CA ALA A 4 -14.16 -18.42 -7.02
C ALA A 4 -15.62 -18.07 -7.36
N LEU A 5 -16.06 -18.43 -8.57
CA LEU A 5 -17.44 -18.24 -9.00
C LEU A 5 -18.30 -19.46 -8.69
N ILE A 6 -19.46 -19.24 -8.07
CA ILE A 6 -20.53 -20.22 -7.92
C ILE A 6 -21.80 -19.55 -8.46
N ASN A 7 -22.47 -20.17 -9.43
CA ASN A 7 -23.62 -19.59 -10.15
C ASN A 7 -23.37 -18.20 -10.77
N GLY A 8 -22.09 -17.83 -11.00
CA GLY A 8 -21.67 -16.52 -11.50
C GLY A 8 -21.32 -15.49 -10.41
N GLU A 9 -21.63 -15.77 -9.14
CA GLU A 9 -21.35 -14.89 -7.99
C GLU A 9 -20.01 -15.25 -7.34
N ARG A 10 -19.34 -14.27 -6.71
CA ARG A 10 -18.05 -14.46 -6.05
C ARG A 10 -18.23 -14.99 -4.63
N HIS A 11 -17.70 -16.17 -4.34
CA HIS A 11 -17.72 -16.77 -3.01
C HIS A 11 -16.31 -16.98 -2.44
N GLU A 12 -16.14 -16.77 -1.14
CA GLU A 12 -14.96 -17.22 -0.41
C GLU A 12 -14.93 -18.76 -0.29
N ALA A 13 -13.76 -19.30 0.08
CA ALA A 13 -13.59 -20.73 0.22
C ALA A 13 -14.22 -21.25 1.53
N GLU A 14 -15.32 -21.98 1.43
CA GLU A 14 -15.96 -22.70 2.53
C GLU A 14 -15.87 -24.22 2.33
N PRO A 15 -15.93 -25.03 3.41
CA PRO A 15 -15.79 -26.47 3.31
C PRO A 15 -16.75 -27.11 2.30
N ARG A 16 -16.20 -28.03 1.47
CA ARG A 16 -16.92 -28.83 0.45
C ARG A 16 -17.47 -28.04 -0.75
N LEU A 17 -17.24 -26.73 -0.86
CA LEU A 17 -17.65 -25.99 -2.05
C LEU A 17 -16.78 -26.32 -3.29
N VAL A 18 -17.44 -26.24 -4.44
CA VAL A 18 -16.84 -26.31 -5.78
C VAL A 18 -17.29 -25.08 -6.57
N GLY A 19 -16.44 -24.57 -7.47
CA GLY A 19 -16.72 -23.38 -8.26
C GLY A 19 -15.83 -23.32 -9.50
N THR A 20 -15.88 -22.21 -10.23
CA THR A 20 -15.00 -21.96 -11.38
C THR A 20 -14.06 -20.79 -11.11
N CYS A 21 -12.85 -20.87 -11.67
CA CYS A 21 -11.87 -19.81 -11.55
C CYS A 21 -12.35 -18.56 -12.31
N PRO A 22 -12.42 -17.37 -11.67
CA PRO A 22 -12.79 -16.15 -12.36
C PRO A 22 -11.88 -15.84 -13.56
N GLY A 23 -10.60 -16.23 -13.49
CA GLY A 23 -9.57 -15.91 -14.50
C GLY A 23 -9.34 -16.94 -15.61
N CYS A 24 -10.00 -18.09 -15.59
CA CYS A 24 -9.87 -19.09 -16.67
C CYS A 24 -11.07 -20.04 -16.84
N ALA A 25 -12.17 -19.81 -16.10
CA ALA A 25 -13.36 -20.66 -16.02
C ALA A 25 -13.14 -22.14 -15.61
N GLN A 26 -11.91 -22.55 -15.31
CA GLN A 26 -11.62 -23.94 -14.94
C GLN A 26 -12.11 -24.28 -13.53
N ALA A 27 -12.50 -25.54 -13.32
CA ALA A 27 -13.01 -26.01 -12.04
C ALA A 27 -12.00 -25.85 -10.88
N MET A 28 -12.49 -25.32 -9.76
CA MET A 28 -11.79 -25.14 -8.51
C MET A 28 -12.50 -25.89 -7.36
N VAL A 29 -11.73 -26.23 -6.34
CA VAL A 29 -12.22 -26.82 -5.09
C VAL A 29 -11.76 -25.94 -3.92
N ALA A 30 -12.64 -25.76 -2.93
CA ALA A 30 -12.28 -25.07 -1.70
C ALA A 30 -11.34 -25.95 -0.85
N LYS A 31 -10.25 -25.35 -0.35
CA LYS A 31 -9.27 -25.96 0.54
C LYS A 31 -9.39 -25.31 1.92
N CYS A 32 -10.12 -25.99 2.79
CA CYS A 32 -10.50 -25.47 4.11
C CYS A 32 -10.09 -26.48 5.19
N GLY A 33 -8.93 -26.26 5.79
CA GLY A 33 -8.36 -27.10 6.84
C GLY A 33 -7.25 -26.35 7.58
N ASP A 34 -6.93 -26.80 8.79
CA ASP A 34 -6.40 -25.92 9.84
C ASP A 34 -4.95 -25.43 9.64
N GLN A 35 -4.21 -26.02 8.70
CA GLN A 35 -2.80 -25.69 8.45
C GLN A 35 -2.59 -24.47 7.56
N ARG A 36 -3.58 -24.07 6.76
CA ARG A 36 -3.46 -23.00 5.75
C ARG A 36 -4.75 -22.20 5.69
N ILE A 37 -4.65 -20.91 5.41
CA ILE A 37 -5.82 -20.06 5.20
C ILE A 37 -6.74 -20.67 4.13
N HIS A 38 -8.06 -20.57 4.35
CA HIS A 38 -9.06 -21.07 3.41
C HIS A 38 -8.88 -20.38 2.05
N HIS A 39 -8.72 -21.20 1.01
CA HIS A 39 -8.44 -20.73 -0.35
C HIS A 39 -9.05 -21.66 -1.40
N TRP A 40 -9.30 -21.10 -2.57
CA TRP A 40 -9.63 -21.86 -3.77
C TRP A 40 -8.36 -22.34 -4.47
N ALA A 41 -8.36 -23.61 -4.88
CA ALA A 41 -7.32 -24.23 -5.69
C ALA A 41 -7.92 -24.90 -6.93
N HIS A 42 -7.20 -24.89 -8.04
CA HIS A 42 -7.62 -25.60 -9.26
C HIS A 42 -7.70 -27.12 -9.03
N LYS A 43 -8.60 -27.79 -9.75
CA LYS A 43 -8.64 -29.25 -9.80
C LYS A 43 -7.46 -29.77 -10.64
N GLY A 44 -6.41 -30.23 -9.95
CA GLY A 44 -5.16 -30.70 -10.56
C GLY A 44 -4.05 -29.64 -10.53
N MET A 45 -2.84 -30.01 -10.99
CA MET A 45 -1.69 -29.10 -11.03
C MET A 45 -1.82 -28.14 -12.23
N ARG A 46 -2.55 -27.03 -12.02
CA ARG A 46 -2.79 -25.98 -13.01
C ARG A 46 -2.50 -24.61 -12.41
N VAL A 47 -1.65 -23.85 -13.10
CA VAL A 47 -1.33 -22.46 -12.79
C VAL A 47 -2.14 -21.57 -13.74
N CYS A 48 -3.01 -20.72 -13.19
CA CYS A 48 -3.90 -19.82 -13.96
C CYS A 48 -3.27 -18.45 -14.22
N ASP A 49 -2.28 -18.08 -13.40
CA ASP A 49 -1.49 -16.86 -13.45
C ASP A 49 -0.07 -17.23 -12.98
N PRO A 50 1.00 -17.01 -13.78
CA PRO A 50 2.37 -17.34 -13.39
C PRO A 50 2.89 -16.49 -12.22
N TRP A 51 2.22 -15.39 -11.87
CA TRP A 51 2.54 -14.58 -10.69
C TRP A 51 1.82 -15.04 -9.42
N TRP A 52 1.03 -16.12 -9.48
CA TRP A 52 0.28 -16.58 -8.32
C TRP A 52 1.19 -17.06 -7.17
N GLU A 53 1.14 -16.35 -6.05
CA GLU A 53 1.77 -16.76 -4.78
C GLU A 53 0.77 -17.36 -3.78
N PRO A 54 1.23 -18.23 -2.86
CA PRO A 54 0.46 -18.61 -1.67
C PRO A 54 0.15 -17.42 -0.76
N GLU A 55 -1.14 -17.11 -0.62
CA GLU A 55 -1.62 -16.03 0.25
C GLU A 55 -1.34 -16.31 1.74
N THR A 56 -0.78 -15.31 2.44
CA THR A 56 -0.51 -15.35 3.89
C THR A 56 -1.63 -14.65 4.70
N PRO A 57 -1.71 -14.83 6.02
CA PRO A 57 -2.65 -14.08 6.86
C PRO A 57 -2.48 -12.56 6.75
N TRP A 58 -1.24 -12.08 6.64
CA TRP A 58 -0.90 -10.67 6.41
C TRP A 58 -1.43 -10.16 5.07
N HIS A 59 -1.24 -10.95 4.00
CA HIS A 59 -1.74 -10.64 2.66
C HIS A 59 -3.27 -10.55 2.63
N ARG A 60 -3.96 -11.49 3.28
CA ARG A 60 -5.43 -11.47 3.41
C ARG A 60 -5.91 -10.28 4.25
N ALA A 61 -5.23 -9.94 5.34
CA ALA A 61 -5.58 -8.80 6.18
C ALA A 61 -5.53 -7.50 5.38
N TRP A 62 -4.42 -7.25 4.68
CA TRP A 62 -4.29 -6.11 3.77
C TRP A 62 -5.38 -6.03 2.70
N LYS A 63 -5.72 -7.15 2.05
CA LYS A 63 -6.83 -7.20 1.07
C LYS A 63 -8.19 -6.84 1.69
N ARG A 64 -8.47 -7.25 2.93
CA ARG A 64 -9.76 -7.05 3.61
C ARG A 64 -10.09 -5.59 3.89
N GLU A 65 -9.11 -4.70 3.93
CA GLU A 65 -9.30 -3.26 4.11
C GLU A 65 -9.93 -2.56 2.89
N PHE A 66 -10.03 -3.26 1.75
CA PHE A 66 -10.60 -2.76 0.51
C PHE A 66 -11.94 -3.44 0.19
N GLU A 67 -12.77 -2.79 -0.63
CA GLU A 67 -14.01 -3.36 -1.12
C GLU A 67 -13.78 -4.72 -1.81
N ASP A 68 -14.70 -5.67 -1.64
CA ASP A 68 -14.51 -7.02 -2.20
C ASP A 68 -14.51 -6.99 -3.74
N ALA A 69 -15.18 -6.01 -4.35
CA ALA A 69 -15.13 -5.71 -5.77
C ALA A 69 -13.73 -5.30 -6.27
N TRP A 70 -12.90 -4.69 -5.40
CA TRP A 70 -11.56 -4.21 -5.75
C TRP A 70 -10.49 -5.29 -5.58
N GLN A 71 -10.76 -6.37 -4.86
CA GLN A 71 -9.80 -7.45 -4.58
C GLN A 71 -9.78 -8.52 -5.69
N GLU A 72 -8.62 -9.12 -5.95
CA GLU A 72 -8.40 -10.18 -6.95
C GLU A 72 -8.96 -9.82 -8.35
N VAL A 73 -8.68 -8.59 -8.81
CA VAL A 73 -9.20 -8.05 -10.07
C VAL A 73 -8.37 -8.52 -11.26
N ILE A 74 -9.02 -9.18 -12.21
CA ILE A 74 -8.39 -9.66 -13.44
C ILE A 74 -8.12 -8.49 -14.39
N LEU A 75 -6.89 -8.38 -14.86
CA LEU A 75 -6.44 -7.42 -15.84
C LEU A 75 -5.80 -8.13 -17.04
N HIS A 76 -5.90 -7.51 -18.21
CA HIS A 76 -5.28 -7.96 -19.44
C HIS A 76 -4.42 -6.82 -19.99
N ASP A 77 -3.29 -7.15 -20.63
CA ASP A 77 -2.52 -6.17 -21.41
C ASP A 77 -2.98 -6.08 -22.87
N GLU A 78 -2.19 -5.34 -23.65
CA GLU A 78 -2.36 -5.12 -25.09
C GLU A 78 -2.07 -6.38 -25.92
N LEU A 79 -1.46 -7.42 -25.34
CA LEU A 79 -1.17 -8.73 -25.94
C LEU A 79 -2.16 -9.83 -25.48
N ALA A 80 -3.16 -9.46 -24.67
CA ALA A 80 -4.10 -10.34 -23.98
C ALA A 80 -3.46 -11.33 -22.99
N GLU A 81 -2.23 -11.07 -22.51
CA GLU A 81 -1.71 -11.72 -21.30
C GLU A 81 -2.54 -11.25 -20.10
N LYS A 82 -2.87 -12.20 -19.21
CA LYS A 82 -3.84 -12.00 -18.13
C LYS A 82 -3.22 -12.26 -16.76
N HIS A 83 -3.28 -11.26 -15.89
CA HIS A 83 -2.88 -11.37 -14.50
C HIS A 83 -3.96 -10.89 -13.52
N ILE A 84 -3.83 -11.28 -12.26
CA ILE A 84 -4.79 -11.02 -11.21
C ILE A 84 -4.15 -10.05 -10.20
N ALA A 85 -4.61 -8.80 -10.23
CA ALA A 85 -4.18 -7.78 -9.28
C ALA A 85 -4.73 -8.09 -7.88
N ASP A 86 -3.89 -7.93 -6.86
CA ASP A 86 -4.29 -8.15 -5.47
C ASP A 86 -5.43 -7.22 -5.05
N VAL A 87 -5.26 -5.91 -5.32
CA VAL A 87 -6.27 -4.87 -5.20
C VAL A 87 -6.16 -3.91 -6.39
N ARG A 88 -7.29 -3.47 -6.96
CA ARG A 88 -7.39 -2.39 -7.93
C ARG A 88 -8.50 -1.42 -7.53
N THR A 89 -8.17 -0.15 -7.34
CA THR A 89 -9.16 0.90 -7.03
C THR A 89 -10.02 1.28 -8.25
N ASP A 90 -11.14 1.94 -8.00
CA ASP A 90 -12.00 2.57 -9.02
C ASP A 90 -11.24 3.59 -9.89
N HIS A 91 -10.31 4.34 -9.28
CA HIS A 91 -9.38 5.25 -9.95
C HIS A 91 -8.25 4.53 -10.72
N GLY A 92 -8.26 3.19 -10.75
CA GLY A 92 -7.32 2.38 -11.52
C GLY A 92 -5.92 2.28 -10.93
N LEU A 93 -5.73 2.54 -9.63
CA LEU A 93 -4.48 2.24 -8.93
C LEU A 93 -4.45 0.75 -8.56
N VAL A 94 -3.41 0.05 -8.97
CA VAL A 94 -3.13 -1.33 -8.54
C VAL A 94 -2.26 -1.30 -7.28
N LEU A 95 -2.61 -2.12 -6.29
CA LEU A 95 -1.79 -2.39 -5.12
C LEU A 95 -1.46 -3.88 -5.11
N GLU A 96 -0.17 -4.22 -5.06
CA GLU A 96 0.31 -5.60 -4.89
C GLU A 96 0.99 -5.75 -3.53
N PHE A 97 0.73 -6.84 -2.83
CA PHE A 97 1.28 -7.09 -1.50
C PHE A 97 2.39 -8.14 -1.57
N GLN A 98 3.64 -7.74 -1.34
CA GLN A 98 4.77 -8.66 -1.35
C GLN A 98 5.17 -9.09 0.07
N HIS A 99 4.87 -10.34 0.40
CA HIS A 99 5.52 -11.03 1.52
C HIS A 99 6.80 -11.76 1.03
N SER A 100 6.73 -12.55 -0.04
CA SER A 100 7.80 -13.45 -0.49
C SER A 100 9.01 -12.73 -1.13
N HIS A 101 10.02 -13.48 -1.60
CA HIS A 101 11.17 -12.85 -2.28
C HIS A 101 10.76 -12.48 -3.70
N ILE A 102 10.78 -11.17 -4.02
CA ILE A 102 10.41 -10.67 -5.34
C ILE A 102 11.39 -11.16 -6.43
N SER A 103 10.94 -12.15 -7.19
CA SER A 103 11.69 -12.73 -8.30
C SER A 103 11.82 -11.76 -9.49
N PRO A 104 12.72 -12.03 -10.45
CA PRO A 104 12.80 -11.24 -11.69
C PRO A 104 11.50 -11.21 -12.50
N LEU A 105 10.72 -12.31 -12.47
CA LEU A 105 9.44 -12.39 -13.18
C LEU A 105 8.38 -11.52 -12.52
N GLU A 106 8.30 -11.47 -11.19
CA GLU A 106 7.32 -10.64 -10.49
C GLU A 106 7.58 -9.13 -10.65
N ARG A 107 8.82 -8.73 -11.02
CA ARG A 107 9.13 -7.34 -11.34
C ARG A 107 8.49 -6.85 -12.65
N SER A 108 8.07 -7.73 -13.57
CA SER A 108 7.36 -7.27 -14.78
C SER A 108 5.95 -6.74 -14.48
N ARG A 109 5.39 -7.02 -13.29
CA ARG A 109 4.16 -6.38 -12.77
C ARG A 109 4.19 -4.86 -12.89
N GLU A 110 5.33 -4.23 -12.64
CA GLU A 110 5.49 -2.77 -12.69
C GLU A 110 5.25 -2.21 -14.10
N ALA A 111 5.74 -2.92 -15.13
CA ALA A 111 5.56 -2.54 -16.53
C ALA A 111 4.13 -2.87 -17.03
N PHE A 112 3.57 -4.00 -16.58
CA PHE A 112 2.23 -4.46 -16.96
C PHE A 112 1.13 -3.54 -16.38
N TYR A 113 1.13 -3.33 -15.05
CA TYR A 113 0.08 -2.55 -14.39
C TYR A 113 0.26 -1.03 -14.57
N ARG A 114 1.50 -0.54 -14.72
CA ARG A 114 1.90 0.88 -14.89
C ARG A 114 1.52 1.79 -13.70
N ASN A 115 0.23 1.99 -13.45
CA ASN A 115 -0.29 2.77 -12.32
C ASN A 115 -0.43 1.86 -11.08
N MET A 116 0.70 1.60 -10.43
CA MET A 116 0.83 0.59 -9.39
C MET A 116 1.58 1.15 -8.17
N ALA A 117 1.35 0.57 -6.99
CA ALA A 117 2.26 0.64 -5.85
C ALA A 117 2.47 -0.75 -5.20
N TRP A 118 3.66 -0.98 -4.66
CA TRP A 118 3.95 -2.14 -3.82
C TRP A 118 3.68 -1.83 -2.35
N ILE A 119 3.11 -2.78 -1.63
CA ILE A 119 3.08 -2.81 -0.16
C ILE A 119 3.86 -4.06 0.28
N VAL A 120 4.87 -3.89 1.12
CA VAL A 120 5.89 -4.91 1.44
C VAL A 120 5.86 -5.24 2.92
N ASP A 121 5.84 -6.53 3.25
CA ASP A 121 5.98 -7.00 4.63
C ASP A 121 7.42 -6.81 5.12
N GLY A 122 7.63 -5.72 5.87
CA GLY A 122 8.90 -5.38 6.51
C GLY A 122 9.21 -6.19 7.77
N THR A 123 8.27 -7.03 8.25
CA THR A 123 8.49 -7.93 9.41
C THR A 123 9.15 -9.24 9.02
N ARG A 124 9.00 -9.69 7.76
CA ARG A 124 9.54 -10.97 7.29
C ARG A 124 11.03 -11.17 7.53
N ARG A 125 11.87 -10.16 7.29
CA ARG A 125 13.32 -10.26 7.51
C ARG A 125 13.67 -9.61 8.83
N LYS A 126 14.20 -10.38 9.78
CA LYS A 126 14.60 -9.92 11.14
C LYS A 126 15.50 -8.67 11.17
N ARG A 127 16.18 -8.33 10.08
CA ARG A 127 17.08 -7.17 9.96
C ARG A 127 16.44 -5.93 9.33
N ASP A 128 15.26 -6.02 8.73
CA ASP A 128 14.71 -4.91 7.92
C ASP A 128 14.18 -3.77 8.81
N LEU A 129 13.43 -4.06 9.89
CA LEU A 129 13.07 -3.03 10.87
C LEU A 129 14.29 -2.44 11.62
N PRO A 130 15.25 -3.21 12.16
CA PRO A 130 16.47 -2.64 12.74
C PRO A 130 17.27 -1.77 11.76
N ARG A 131 17.46 -2.22 10.51
CA ARG A 131 18.06 -1.41 9.44
C ARG A 131 17.31 -0.10 9.29
N PHE A 132 15.98 -0.17 9.19
CA PHE A 132 15.17 1.03 9.01
C PHE A 132 15.31 2.01 10.19
N ILE A 133 15.31 1.54 11.44
CA ILE A 133 15.50 2.37 12.64
C ILE A 133 16.88 3.05 12.66
N ASP A 134 17.94 2.34 12.28
CA ASP A 134 19.29 2.90 12.24
C ASP A 134 19.42 3.97 11.13
N GLY A 135 18.96 3.64 9.91
CA GLY A 135 18.94 4.55 8.76
C GLY A 135 17.95 5.72 8.91
N HIS A 136 16.91 5.60 9.74
CA HIS A 136 15.91 6.65 9.99
C HIS A 136 16.56 7.95 10.49
N ARG A 137 17.69 7.85 11.20
CA ARG A 137 18.50 8.98 11.69
C ARG A 137 19.17 9.79 10.55
N SER A 138 19.38 9.15 9.40
CA SER A 138 19.92 9.78 8.18
C SER A 138 18.84 10.49 7.35
N LEU A 139 17.54 10.30 7.65
CA LEU A 139 16.47 11.04 6.97
C LEU A 139 16.57 12.55 7.24
N ARG A 140 16.26 13.34 6.23
CA ARG A 140 16.15 14.81 6.28
C ARG A 140 14.73 15.21 5.90
N PRO A 141 14.05 16.08 6.68
CA PRO A 141 12.73 16.56 6.30
C PRO A 141 12.83 17.45 5.05
N SER A 142 11.91 17.27 4.12
CA SER A 142 11.73 18.20 3.00
C SER A 142 10.75 19.32 3.36
N PRO A 143 10.59 20.36 2.53
CA PRO A 143 9.54 21.37 2.71
C PRO A 143 8.10 20.82 2.67
N TRP A 144 7.92 19.59 2.19
CA TRP A 144 6.62 18.94 2.02
C TRP A 144 6.33 18.05 3.24
N ARG A 145 5.21 18.30 3.94
CA ARG A 145 4.87 17.59 5.17
C ARG A 145 4.81 16.08 4.93
N GLY A 146 5.51 15.33 5.78
CA GLY A 146 5.58 13.86 5.68
C GLY A 146 6.53 13.35 4.59
N ILE A 147 7.18 14.21 3.81
CA ILE A 147 8.18 13.82 2.81
C ILE A 147 9.59 14.04 3.35
N TYR A 148 10.41 13.00 3.23
CA TYR A 148 11.80 12.97 3.70
C TYR A 148 12.73 12.60 2.55
N THR A 149 14.00 12.99 2.65
CA THR A 149 15.05 12.59 1.72
C THR A 149 16.20 11.94 2.47
N THR A 150 16.91 11.02 1.82
CA THR A 150 18.19 10.49 2.33
C THR A 150 19.17 10.28 1.17
N PRO A 151 20.46 10.60 1.35
CA PRO A 151 21.50 10.21 0.39
C PRO A 151 21.81 8.70 0.45
N PHE A 152 21.40 8.01 1.52
CA PHE A 152 21.74 6.61 1.78
C PHE A 152 20.49 5.73 1.95
N PRO A 153 19.61 5.60 0.94
CA PRO A 153 18.39 4.78 1.06
C PRO A 153 18.70 3.30 1.32
N GLN A 154 19.86 2.80 0.90
CA GLN A 154 20.37 1.45 1.22
C GLN A 154 20.61 1.19 2.72
N GLU A 155 20.82 2.24 3.52
CA GLU A 155 20.92 2.13 4.97
C GLU A 155 19.55 1.97 5.63
N CYS A 156 18.46 2.28 4.92
CA CYS A 156 17.09 2.21 5.43
C CYS A 156 16.34 0.99 4.90
N PHE A 157 16.49 0.65 3.61
CA PHE A 157 15.63 -0.30 2.89
C PHE A 157 16.43 -1.43 2.23
N PRO A 158 15.83 -2.62 1.99
CA PRO A 158 16.50 -3.71 1.29
C PRO A 158 16.83 -3.34 -0.16
N SER A 159 17.99 -3.79 -0.64
CA SER A 159 18.48 -3.57 -2.02
C SER A 159 17.49 -3.97 -3.10
N ASP A 160 16.68 -4.99 -2.83
CA ASP A 160 15.65 -5.51 -3.73
C ASP A 160 14.62 -4.44 -4.16
N TRP A 161 14.49 -3.34 -3.41
CA TRP A 161 13.45 -2.32 -3.59
C TRP A 161 13.96 -0.92 -3.94
N LEU A 162 15.29 -0.66 -3.88
CA LEU A 162 15.84 0.70 -3.93
C LEU A 162 15.61 1.42 -5.26
N ASP A 163 15.73 0.70 -6.37
CA ASP A 163 15.60 1.23 -7.73
C ASP A 163 14.37 0.58 -8.39
N ARG A 164 13.18 1.00 -7.95
CA ARG A 164 11.87 0.63 -8.53
C ARG A 164 11.25 1.76 -9.34
N ALA A 165 10.46 1.40 -10.35
CA ALA A 165 9.78 2.35 -11.21
C ALA A 165 8.50 2.91 -10.56
N VAL A 166 7.96 2.20 -9.56
CA VAL A 166 6.73 2.51 -8.84
C VAL A 166 7.00 2.80 -7.35
N PRO A 167 6.06 3.44 -6.62
CA PRO A 167 6.15 3.58 -5.17
C PRO A 167 6.18 2.23 -4.45
N VAL A 168 7.03 2.12 -3.42
CA VAL A 168 7.15 0.94 -2.55
C VAL A 168 6.92 1.35 -1.11
N PHE A 169 5.92 0.78 -0.44
CA PHE A 169 5.60 1.06 0.96
C PHE A 169 5.95 -0.12 1.85
N PHE A 170 6.56 0.14 2.99
CA PHE A 170 6.95 -0.88 3.95
C PHE A 170 6.04 -0.86 5.18
N ASP A 171 5.46 -2.01 5.50
CA ASP A 171 4.71 -2.29 6.73
C ASP A 171 5.64 -2.98 7.75
N PHE A 172 5.97 -2.29 8.84
CA PHE A 172 6.74 -2.86 9.95
C PHE A 172 5.88 -3.26 11.17
N ALA A 173 4.56 -3.08 11.11
CA ALA A 173 3.64 -3.62 12.11
C ALA A 173 3.41 -5.12 11.87
N GLY A 174 3.18 -5.49 10.60
CA GLY A 174 2.78 -6.84 10.24
C GLY A 174 1.45 -7.20 10.87
N MET A 175 1.34 -8.38 11.49
CA MET A 175 0.13 -8.84 12.19
C MET A 175 0.18 -8.65 13.72
N GLU A 176 1.23 -8.04 14.25
CA GLU A 176 1.37 -7.80 15.69
C GLU A 176 0.51 -6.58 16.11
N PRO A 177 -0.29 -6.67 17.20
CA PRO A 177 -0.96 -5.50 17.74
C PRO A 177 0.05 -4.42 18.13
N LEU A 178 -0.18 -3.18 17.70
CA LEU A 178 0.65 -2.07 18.17
C LEU A 178 0.25 -1.69 19.60
N ASP A 179 1.22 -1.76 20.51
CA ASP A 179 1.06 -1.22 21.85
C ASP A 179 1.45 0.28 21.92
N GLN A 180 1.22 0.92 23.06
CA GLN A 180 1.56 2.33 23.28
C GLN A 180 3.08 2.62 23.32
N ARG A 181 3.93 1.58 23.23
CA ARG A 181 5.39 1.66 23.22
C ARG A 181 5.97 1.40 21.83
N ALA A 182 5.13 1.03 20.86
CA ALA A 182 5.52 0.84 19.47
C ALA A 182 6.16 2.13 18.90
N GLY A 183 7.36 1.99 18.35
CA GLY A 183 8.04 3.08 17.65
C GLY A 183 7.23 3.57 16.46
N ILE A 184 7.39 4.86 16.11
CA ILE A 184 6.72 5.48 14.97
C ILE A 184 7.00 4.77 13.64
N GLU A 185 8.09 4.01 13.59
CA GLU A 185 8.50 3.11 12.52
C GLU A 185 7.48 1.99 12.27
N ARG A 186 6.84 1.46 13.31
CA ARG A 186 5.77 0.46 13.21
C ARG A 186 4.38 1.09 13.03
N CYS A 187 4.16 2.31 13.52
CA CYS A 187 2.86 2.97 13.48
C CYS A 187 2.50 3.61 12.12
N LEU A 188 3.37 3.54 11.11
CA LEU A 188 3.19 4.19 9.80
C LEU A 188 3.69 3.28 8.66
N LEU A 189 3.10 3.41 7.46
CA LEU A 189 3.78 2.98 6.23
C LEU A 189 4.90 3.96 5.87
N TRP A 190 6.02 3.40 5.45
CA TRP A 190 7.16 4.15 4.94
C TRP A 190 7.29 3.93 3.45
N GLY A 191 6.89 4.94 2.67
CA GLY A 191 7.03 4.92 1.22
C GLY A 191 8.45 5.29 0.79
N LEU A 192 9.02 4.54 -0.14
CA LEU A 192 10.05 4.95 -1.09
C LEU A 192 9.34 5.31 -2.40
N LEU A 193 9.54 6.54 -2.88
CA LEU A 193 8.96 7.02 -4.14
C LEU A 193 9.97 6.84 -5.29
N PRO A 194 9.50 6.58 -6.52
CA PRO A 194 10.39 6.38 -7.66
C PRO A 194 11.11 7.67 -8.06
N GLY A 195 12.33 7.50 -8.58
CA GLY A 195 13.20 8.59 -9.02
C GLY A 195 14.00 9.26 -7.89
N ARG A 196 15.00 10.04 -8.27
CA ARG A 196 15.91 10.75 -7.36
C ARG A 196 15.73 12.26 -7.49
N ALA A 197 15.62 12.97 -6.37
CA ALA A 197 15.73 14.42 -6.30
C ALA A 197 17.18 14.79 -6.00
N ASP A 198 17.88 15.42 -6.94
CA ASP A 198 19.29 15.81 -6.79
C ASP A 198 20.17 14.65 -6.25
N GLY A 199 19.96 13.44 -6.81
CA GLY A 199 20.64 12.20 -6.39
C GLY A 199 20.03 11.43 -5.19
N HIS A 200 19.11 12.06 -4.44
CA HIS A 200 18.53 11.52 -3.21
C HIS A 200 17.18 10.82 -3.44
N ALA A 201 16.90 9.74 -2.72
CA ALA A 201 15.58 9.11 -2.72
C ALA A 201 14.55 10.00 -2.01
N ARG A 202 13.30 10.01 -2.49
CA ARG A 202 12.16 10.66 -1.81
C ARG A 202 11.35 9.63 -1.04
N HIS A 203 10.92 9.99 0.17
CA HIS A 203 10.05 9.17 1.01
C HIS A 203 8.73 9.85 1.28
N ARG A 204 7.66 9.09 1.55
CA ARG A 204 6.36 9.62 2.01
C ARG A 204 5.89 8.84 3.23
N ARG A 205 5.58 9.56 4.31
CA ARG A 205 4.73 9.06 5.41
C ARG A 205 3.26 9.23 5.00
N SER A 206 2.48 8.17 5.08
CA SER A 206 1.01 8.28 5.21
C SER A 206 0.67 8.48 6.68
N CYS A 207 -0.04 9.54 7.02
CA CYS A 207 -0.51 9.84 8.36
C CYS A 207 -2.00 10.22 8.24
N PRO A 208 -2.90 9.68 9.07
CA PRO A 208 -4.32 10.02 9.01
C PRO A 208 -4.57 11.49 9.37
N PRO A 209 -5.66 12.10 8.87
CA PRO A 209 -6.11 13.40 9.36
C PRO A 209 -6.74 13.28 10.76
N THR A 210 -6.61 14.36 11.57
CA THR A 210 -7.00 14.49 12.99
C THR A 210 -6.06 13.76 13.97
N SER A 211 -5.67 14.31 15.13
CA SER A 211 -6.33 15.26 16.05
C SER A 211 -5.68 16.67 16.16
N ARG A 212 -6.33 17.61 16.87
CA ARG A 212 -6.09 19.07 16.82
C ARG A 212 -5.90 19.74 18.21
N CYS A 213 -4.99 20.73 18.25
CA CYS A 213 -4.82 21.78 19.29
C CYS A 213 -4.48 23.13 18.61
N GLY A 214 -4.54 24.32 19.23
CA GLY A 214 -4.86 24.68 20.62
C GLY A 214 -4.68 26.18 20.92
N GLY A 215 -5.49 27.07 20.31
CA GLY A 215 -5.45 28.53 20.53
C GLY A 215 -5.64 29.38 19.26
N ALA A 216 -6.44 30.45 19.32
CA ALA A 216 -6.83 31.27 18.17
C ALA A 216 -6.79 32.78 18.47
N HIS A 217 -6.49 33.62 17.45
CA HIS A 217 -7.12 34.92 17.13
C HIS A 217 -6.50 35.51 15.82
N PRO A 218 -7.04 36.59 15.21
CA PRO A 218 -7.34 36.58 13.77
C PRO A 218 -6.27 37.18 12.85
N ALA A 219 -6.38 36.83 11.57
CA ALA A 219 -5.71 37.50 10.45
C ALA A 219 -6.70 38.45 9.72
N PRO A 220 -6.22 39.55 9.09
CA PRO A 220 -7.05 40.39 8.24
C PRO A 220 -7.18 39.84 6.81
N ASP A 221 -8.29 40.23 6.18
CA ASP A 221 -8.74 39.90 4.83
C ASP A 221 -7.77 40.29 3.70
N ARG A 222 -7.77 39.49 2.61
CA ARG A 222 -7.77 40.01 1.23
C ARG A 222 -8.21 38.96 0.20
N SER A 223 -9.07 39.41 -0.71
CA SER A 223 -9.70 38.66 -1.80
C SER A 223 -8.87 38.63 -3.09
N GLY A 224 -9.07 37.59 -3.93
CA GLY A 224 -8.43 37.46 -5.26
C GLY A 224 -8.78 36.12 -5.94
N PRO A 225 -8.92 36.06 -7.28
CA PRO A 225 -9.68 34.98 -7.94
C PRO A 225 -8.89 33.70 -8.28
N ARG A 226 -9.65 32.63 -8.54
CA ARG A 226 -9.18 31.30 -8.96
C ARG A 226 -8.70 31.28 -10.41
N ASP A 227 -7.62 30.57 -10.71
CA ASP A 227 -7.36 29.97 -12.04
C ASP A 227 -7.18 28.44 -11.89
N ARG A 228 -7.66 27.67 -12.88
CA ARG A 228 -7.68 26.20 -12.86
C ARG A 228 -6.54 25.63 -13.70
N ARG A 229 -5.54 24.99 -13.10
CA ARG A 229 -4.57 24.14 -13.84
C ARG A 229 -4.26 22.85 -13.09
N HIS A 230 -4.22 21.75 -13.83
CA HIS A 230 -3.90 20.40 -13.35
C HIS A 230 -2.37 20.26 -13.18
N PRO A 231 -1.86 19.66 -12.10
CA PRO A 231 -0.42 19.62 -11.83
C PRO A 231 0.23 18.28 -12.21
N TRP A 232 0.64 18.12 -13.47
CA TRP A 232 1.70 17.18 -13.85
C TRP A 232 2.64 17.86 -14.87
N LEU A 233 3.95 17.69 -14.66
CA LEU A 233 5.12 18.28 -15.32
C LEU A 233 5.76 19.50 -14.61
N PRO A 234 7.11 19.54 -14.48
CA PRO A 234 7.83 20.58 -13.73
C PRO A 234 8.33 21.73 -14.61
N VAL A 235 8.38 22.94 -14.03
CA VAL A 235 9.17 24.08 -14.52
C VAL A 235 10.11 24.55 -13.40
N SER A 236 11.31 24.99 -13.75
CA SER A 236 12.44 25.22 -12.85
C SER A 236 12.63 26.70 -12.45
N SER A 237 13.52 26.91 -11.46
CA SER A 237 14.09 28.18 -10.95
C SER A 237 13.30 28.98 -9.88
N GLY A 238 14.03 29.73 -9.01
CA GLY A 238 13.47 30.88 -8.28
C GLY A 238 13.53 30.91 -6.74
N ALA A 239 14.71 31.17 -6.17
CA ALA A 239 15.02 31.77 -4.84
C ALA A 239 13.94 32.04 -3.74
N ARG A 240 14.23 31.51 -2.52
CA ARG A 240 14.11 32.09 -1.15
C ARG A 240 13.00 33.11 -0.80
N ARG A 241 12.16 32.78 0.21
CA ARG A 241 11.99 33.47 1.55
C ARG A 241 10.68 33.04 2.25
N GLY A 242 10.62 33.19 3.58
CA GLY A 242 9.36 33.25 4.36
C GLY A 242 8.98 31.95 5.09
N ALA A 243 8.44 32.07 6.31
CA ALA A 243 8.20 30.95 7.22
C ALA A 243 6.73 30.84 7.71
N SER A 244 6.33 29.60 7.98
CA SER A 244 5.53 29.11 9.14
C SER A 244 4.14 29.66 9.56
N ILE A 245 3.14 28.75 9.49
CA ILE A 245 2.13 28.27 10.50
C ILE A 245 1.34 29.31 11.37
N CYS A 246 0.00 29.24 11.49
CA CYS A 246 -0.84 28.62 12.57
C CYS A 246 -2.34 29.03 12.39
N GLY A 247 -3.42 28.37 12.88
CA GLY A 247 -3.69 27.17 13.73
C GLY A 247 -5.14 26.63 13.48
N ALA A 248 -5.97 26.03 14.36
CA ALA A 248 -5.81 25.46 15.73
C ALA A 248 -6.82 24.32 16.11
N PRO A 249 -7.85 24.39 17.03
CA PRO A 249 -8.26 23.24 17.87
C PRO A 249 -9.54 22.45 17.49
N GLY A 250 -9.79 21.32 18.18
CA GLY A 250 -11.10 20.64 18.25
C GLY A 250 -11.06 19.14 18.64
N LEU A 251 -11.43 18.85 19.91
CA LEU A 251 -11.94 17.62 20.57
C LEU A 251 -11.49 16.17 20.18
N ALA A 252 -11.54 15.29 21.19
CA ALA A 252 -11.55 13.82 21.07
C ALA A 252 -13.01 13.27 21.12
N PRO A 253 -13.25 11.96 20.88
CA PRO A 253 -13.03 10.97 21.94
C PRO A 253 -12.25 9.72 21.47
N ALA A 254 -11.95 8.83 22.41
CA ALA A 254 -11.54 7.47 22.10
C ALA A 254 -12.79 6.65 21.71
N ASP A 255 -12.77 6.06 20.51
CA ASP A 255 -13.43 4.79 20.15
C ASP A 255 -13.31 4.58 18.63
N THR A 256 -12.33 3.79 18.22
CA THR A 256 -12.31 2.98 16.99
C THR A 256 -11.02 2.20 16.99
N ALA A 257 -11.11 0.88 17.17
CA ALA A 257 -9.97 -0.03 17.07
C ALA A 257 -9.59 -0.30 15.61
N ALA A 258 -9.42 0.77 14.83
CA ALA A 258 -8.98 0.68 13.44
C ALA A 258 -7.58 0.07 13.42
N SER A 259 -7.43 -1.06 12.73
CA SER A 259 -6.12 -1.67 12.48
C SER A 259 -5.22 -0.63 11.81
N CYS A 260 -3.90 -0.73 12.02
CA CYS A 260 -2.97 0.08 11.24
C CYS A 260 -3.15 -0.17 9.73
N HIS A 261 -3.48 -1.40 9.34
CA HIS A 261 -3.91 -1.73 7.97
C HIS A 261 -5.08 -0.84 7.51
N SER A 262 -6.13 -0.67 8.31
CA SER A 262 -7.29 0.20 8.00
C SER A 262 -6.91 1.67 7.88
N VAL A 263 -6.09 2.18 8.81
CA VAL A 263 -5.60 3.57 8.81
C VAL A 263 -4.74 3.85 7.57
N LEU A 264 -3.96 2.87 7.13
CA LEU A 264 -3.01 2.99 6.04
C LEU A 264 -3.65 2.71 4.67
N ALA A 265 -4.64 1.81 4.59
CA ALA A 265 -5.47 1.58 3.40
C ALA A 265 -6.28 2.83 3.02
N ARG A 266 -6.77 3.59 4.01
CA ARG A 266 -7.41 4.90 3.78
C ARG A 266 -6.51 5.91 3.05
N ALA A 267 -5.18 5.78 3.14
CA ALA A 267 -4.25 6.63 2.38
C ALA A 267 -4.21 6.31 0.87
N PHE A 268 -4.77 5.16 0.45
CA PHE A 268 -4.92 4.72 -0.93
C PHE A 268 -6.38 4.72 -1.42
N GLY A 269 -7.29 5.36 -0.68
CA GLY A 269 -8.73 5.37 -0.98
C GLY A 269 -9.49 4.12 -0.53
N GLY A 270 -8.86 3.22 0.24
CA GLY A 270 -9.52 2.09 0.88
C GLY A 270 -10.25 2.47 2.19
N GLY A 271 -10.79 1.45 2.86
CA GLY A 271 -11.60 1.58 4.05
C GLY A 271 -13.09 1.37 3.76
N LYS A 272 -13.58 0.18 4.06
CA LYS A 272 -15.03 -0.07 4.15
C LYS A 272 -15.62 0.89 5.21
N GLN A 273 -16.78 1.48 4.91
CA GLN A 273 -17.58 2.14 5.94
C GLN A 273 -18.20 1.02 6.80
N GLU A 274 -17.98 1.08 8.11
CA GLU A 274 -18.69 0.25 9.10
C GLU A 274 -20.11 0.79 9.34
#